data_AF-A0A2T5KEV3-F1
#
_entry.id   AF-A0A2T5KEV3-F1
#
_cell.length_a   1.000
_cell.length_b   1.000
_cell.length_c   1.000
_cell.angle_alpha   90.00
_cell.angle_beta   90.00
_cell.angle_gamma   90.00
#
_symmetry.space_group_name_H-M   'P 1'
#
loop_
_entity.id
_entity.type
_entity.pdbx_description
1 polymer ?
#
loop_
_entity_poly.entity_id
_entity_poly.type
_entity_poly.pdbx_seq_one_letter_code
_entity_poly.pdbx_strand_id
1 'polypeptide(L)' 'MTRLMMILFSFISVTLMGICIVIALVTGNDTLTPIVVSAAIGFVAALPASFIIARKLA' A
#
# COMPACT_ATOMS: atom_id res chain seq x y z
N MET A 1 19.57 3.47 -10.41
CA MET A 1 18.32 2.68 -10.28
C MET A 1 17.48 3.01 -9.04
N THR A 2 17.96 3.77 -8.04
CA THR A 2 17.18 4.19 -6.86
C THR A 2 16.06 5.20 -7.17
N ARG A 3 16.25 6.06 -8.17
CA ARG A 3 15.19 6.99 -8.65
C ARG A 3 13.95 6.28 -9.19
N LEU A 4 14.14 5.19 -9.96
CA LEU A 4 13.02 4.39 -10.48
C LEU A 4 12.28 3.71 -9.32
N MET A 5 13.01 3.15 -8.36
CA MET A 5 12.43 2.54 -7.16
C MET A 5 11.61 3.54 -6.33
N MET A 6 12.08 4.78 -6.16
CA MET A 6 11.31 5.81 -5.43
C MET A 6 10.01 6.20 -6.14
N ILE A 7 10.03 6.31 -7.47
CA ILE A 7 8.82 6.60 -8.25
C ILE A 7 7.84 5.43 -8.12
N LEU A 8 8.33 4.19 -8.31
CA LEU A 8 7.48 3.01 -8.21
C LEU A 8 6.90 2.84 -6.80
N PHE A 9 7.70 3.09 -5.76
CA PHE A 9 7.26 3.06 -4.36
C PHE A 9 6.14 4.08 -4.08
N SER A 10 6.26 5.30 -4.60
CA SER A 10 5.23 6.35 -4.44
C SER A 10 3.88 5.91 -4.97
N PHE A 11 3.85 5.30 -6.17
CA PHE A 11 2.63 4.78 -6.76
C PHE A 11 2.13 3.53 -6.03
N ILE A 12 2.98 2.50 -5.85
CA ILE A 12 2.59 1.22 -5.24
C ILE A 12 2.04 1.42 -3.83
N SER A 13 2.63 2.31 -3.04
CA SER A 13 2.19 2.58 -1.66
C SER A 13 0.78 3.13 -1.61
N VAL A 14 0.47 4.14 -2.42
CA VAL A 14 -0.87 4.74 -2.46
C VAL A 14 -1.89 3.75 -2.98
N THR A 15 -1.55 2.96 -4.01
CA THR A 15 -2.48 1.97 -4.56
C THR A 15 -2.81 0.86 -3.56
N LEU A 16 -1.80 0.33 -2.84
CA LEU A 16 -2.03 -0.74 -1.86
C LEU A 16 -2.80 -0.24 -0.63
N MET A 17 -2.51 0.96 -0.15
CA MET A 17 -3.29 1.60 0.91
C MET A 17 -4.74 1.82 0.46
N GLY A 18 -4.95 2.30 -0.77
CA GLY A 18 -6.29 2.49 -1.34
C GLY A 18 -7.10 1.20 -1.39
N ILE A 19 -6.49 0.09 -1.83
CA ILE A 19 -7.15 -1.23 -1.89
C ILE A 19 -7.57 -1.69 -0.49
N CYS A 20 -6.70 -1.56 0.52
CA CYS A 20 -7.03 -1.94 1.89
C CYS A 20 -8.16 -1.09 2.49
N ILE A 21 -8.19 0.21 2.19
CA ILE A 21 -9.27 1.10 2.61
C ILE A 21 -10.59 0.70 1.94
N VAL A 22 -10.59 0.38 0.64
CA VAL A 22 -11.78 -0.09 -0.07
C VAL A 22 -12.31 -1.39 0.55
N ILE A 23 -11.43 -2.32 0.91
CA ILE A 23 -11.82 -3.56 1.60
C ILE A 23 -12.50 -3.23 2.94
N ALA A 24 -11.93 -2.33 3.75
CA ALA A 24 -12.52 -1.93 5.03
C ALA A 24 -13.92 -1.32 4.85
N LEU A 25 -14.09 -0.43 3.87
CA LEU A 25 -15.37 0.20 3.57
C LEU A 25 -16.42 -0.79 3.04
N VAL A 26 -16.03 -1.73 2.16
CA VAL A 26 -16.93 -2.78 1.64
C VAL A 26 -17.37 -3.73 2.75
N THR A 27 -16.53 -3.93 3.77
CA THR A 27 -16.85 -4.77 4.93
C THR A 27 -17.70 -4.02 5.98
N GLY A 28 -18.15 -2.79 5.70
CA GLY A 28 -18.97 -1.97 6.61
C GLY A 28 -18.20 -1.40 7.80
N ASN A 29 -16.87 -1.29 7.69
CA ASN A 29 -16.01 -0.68 8.71
C ASN A 29 -15.68 0.77 8.33
N ASP A 30 -16.70 1.62 8.39
CA ASP A 30 -16.66 3.05 8.04
C ASP A 30 -16.21 3.97 9.20
N THR A 31 -15.81 3.39 10.34
CA THR A 31 -15.28 4.16 11.46
C THR A 31 -13.81 4.56 11.24
N LEU A 32 -13.39 5.67 11.87
CA LEU A 32 -12.03 6.22 11.71
C LEU A 32 -10.94 5.20 12.07
N THR A 33 -11.17 4.39 13.10
CA THR A 33 -10.19 3.42 13.60
C THR A 33 -9.88 2.30 12.59
N PRO A 34 -10.85 1.57 12.02
CA PRO A 34 -10.55 0.53 11.02
C PRO A 34 -10.05 1.08 9.69
N ILE A 35 -10.41 2.31 9.30
CA ILE A 35 -9.84 2.96 8.11
C ILE A 35 -8.33 3.20 8.31
N VAL A 36 -7.93 3.72 9.47
CA VAL A 36 -6.50 3.95 9.76
C VAL A 36 -5.75 2.62 9.91
N VAL A 37 -6.35 1.61 10.54
CA VAL A 37 -5.73 0.28 10.67
C VAL A 37 -5.58 -0.40 9.31
N SER A 38 -6.59 -0.34 8.45
CA SER A 38 -6.50 -0.91 7.10
C SER A 38 -5.47 -0.17 6.23
N ALA A 39 -5.40 1.16 6.33
CA ALA A 39 -4.34 1.94 5.69
C ALA A 39 -2.94 1.57 6.21
N ALA A 40 -2.78 1.36 7.52
CA ALA A 40 -1.53 0.94 8.12
C ALA A 40 -1.11 -0.47 7.65
N ILE A 41 -2.05 -1.41 7.55
CA ILE A 41 -1.82 -2.75 7.01
C ILE A 41 -1.41 -2.67 5.53
N GLY A 42 -2.10 -1.83 4.74
CA GLY A 42 -1.76 -1.57 3.34
C GLY A 42 -0.37 -0.96 3.16
N PHE A 43 0.05 -0.07 4.06
CA PHE A 43 1.38 0.53 4.06
C PHE A 43 2.48 -0.48 4.44
N VAL A 44 2.22 -1.32 5.46
CA VAL A 44 3.15 -2.39 5.84
C VAL A 44 3.27 -3.44 4.74
N ALA A 45 2.19 -3.76 4.03
CA ALA A 45 2.23 -4.66 2.87
C ALA A 45 2.86 -4.01 1.63
N ALA A 46 2.81 -2.68 1.50
CA ALA A 46 3.45 -1.94 0.41
C ALA A 46 4.98 -1.95 0.47
N LEU A 47 5.56 -2.03 1.67
CA LEU A 47 7.01 -2.15 1.87
C LEU A 47 7.63 -3.40 1.21
N PRO A 48 7.19 -4.65 1.53
CA PRO A 48 7.71 -5.85 0.87
C PRO A 48 7.30 -5.92 -0.60
N ALA A 49 6.08 -5.48 -0.97
CA ALA A 49 5.65 -5.46 -2.36
C ALA A 49 6.58 -4.59 -3.22
N SER A 50 6.89 -3.38 -2.77
CA SER A 50 7.80 -2.48 -3.48
C SER A 50 9.22 -3.03 -3.56
N PHE A 51 9.72 -3.70 -2.51
CA PHE A 51 11.05 -4.32 -2.52
C PHE A 51 11.15 -5.48 -3.51
N ILE A 52 10.12 -6.35 -3.59
CA ILE A 52 10.07 -7.48 -4.52
C ILE A 52 10.00 -6.99 -5.96
N ILE A 53 9.17 -5.98 -6.23
CA ILE A 53 9.00 -5.43 -7.58
C ILE A 53 10.28 -4.71 -8.02
N ALA A 54 10.90 -3.92 -7.13
CA ALA A 54 12.18 -3.26 -7.41
C ALA A 54 13.30 -4.27 -7.71
N ARG A 55 13.33 -5.40 -6.98
CA ARG A 55 14.31 -6.48 -7.19
C ARG A 55 14.06 -7.29 -8.46
N LYS A 56 12.83 -7.35 -8.97
CA LYS A 56 12.52 -7.98 -10.26
C LYS A 56 12.83 -7.10 -11.47
N LEU A 57 12.95 -5.78 -11.27
CA LEU A 57 13.22 -4.80 -12.31
C LEU A 57 14.71 -4.44 -12.45
N ALA A 58 15.54 -4.85 -11.48
CA ALA A 58 17.00 -4.69 -11.45
C ALA A 58 17.69 -5.97 -11.96
#